data_AF-A0A2K2FCX0-F1
#
_entry.id   AF-A0A2K2FCX0-F1
#
_cell.length_a   1.000
_cell.length_b   1.000
_cell.length_c   1.000
_cell.angle_alpha   90.00
_cell.angle_beta   90.00
_cell.angle_gamma   90.00
#
_symmetry.space_group_name_H-M   'P 1'
#
loop_
_entity.id
_entity.type
_entity.pdbx_description
1 polymer ?
#
loop_
_entity_poly.entity_id
_entity_poly.type
_entity_poly.pdbx_seq_one_letter_code
_entity_poly.pdbx_strand_id
1 'polypeptide(L)'
;MKGMKKRLLISVALTLVLMFTAVFSAAASAKVKATVKVDGEVITLEKDLFGENGRIQVPLNGVFEKLNAKASWDEKTDKIIIEDNYTQIELVIGDKTATILRKYDFSGIPEKVNLDVAPMKINGTVYVPVRFIAESLGAKVGWESKTKTVVIDTEYDVIPVEKPAAYEVLTYEDIKDSKELTSWYDANFEKEGIYFKTVGNTTYVLVASGEKSTGGYTIEVDSATIVSPGYAYITAKVKSPAPDADVITVITYPHVLLKIVDEGIKNVDGEIIDDAKMKRTIKDIGEAISAEDVKRIALYNLDGKEIKTYDEEDFQKLTDYYNNSEISEDFYIMMITGNKMVITLKDDTTISFTSYGSKTNVVASIVSKGQYGSYHLVCPEIAEILLGE
;
A
#
# COMPACT_ATOMS: atom_id res chain seq x y z
N MET A 1 -29.56 67.03 -45.04
CA MET A 1 -29.78 65.60 -44.69
C MET A 1 -28.57 64.85 -44.09
N LYS A 2 -27.35 65.43 -44.00
CA LYS A 2 -26.17 64.75 -43.41
C LYS A 2 -26.11 64.79 -41.87
N GLY A 3 -26.65 65.83 -41.22
CA GLY A 3 -26.62 66.00 -39.76
C GLY A 3 -27.57 65.09 -38.97
N MET A 4 -28.75 64.77 -39.53
CA MET A 4 -29.75 63.89 -38.90
C MET A 4 -29.27 62.43 -38.80
N LYS A 5 -28.55 61.93 -39.83
CA LYS A 5 -28.01 60.56 -39.81
C LYS A 5 -26.91 60.37 -38.76
N LYS A 6 -26.09 61.41 -38.51
CA LYS A 6 -25.02 61.38 -37.49
C LYS A 6 -25.56 61.40 -36.06
N ARG A 7 -26.65 62.14 -35.79
CA ARG A 7 -27.32 62.16 -34.48
C ARG A 7 -28.10 60.86 -34.20
N LEU A 8 -28.67 60.24 -35.23
CA LEU A 8 -29.35 58.94 -35.12
C LEU A 8 -28.37 57.79 -34.85
N LEU A 9 -27.18 57.81 -35.49
CA LEU A 9 -26.13 56.80 -35.27
C LEU A 9 -25.52 56.87 -33.86
N ILE A 10 -25.38 58.07 -33.28
CA ILE A 10 -24.85 58.24 -31.92
C ILE A 10 -25.89 57.82 -30.87
N SER A 11 -27.19 58.07 -31.08
CA SER A 11 -28.21 57.63 -30.12
C SER A 11 -28.42 56.12 -30.12
N VAL A 12 -28.29 55.45 -31.28
CA VAL A 12 -28.37 53.99 -31.40
C VAL A 12 -27.13 53.31 -30.80
N ALA A 13 -25.94 53.89 -30.96
CA ALA A 13 -24.73 53.40 -30.30
C ALA A 13 -24.79 53.55 -28.77
N LEU A 14 -25.38 54.64 -28.25
CA LEU A 14 -25.53 54.85 -26.81
C LEU A 14 -26.60 53.93 -26.18
N THR A 15 -27.65 53.57 -26.92
CA THR A 15 -28.63 52.57 -26.46
C THR A 15 -28.11 51.13 -26.56
N LEU A 16 -27.24 50.82 -27.53
CA LEU A 16 -26.59 49.50 -27.60
C LEU A 16 -25.57 49.30 -26.46
N VAL A 17 -24.85 50.34 -26.05
CA VAL A 17 -23.91 50.26 -24.92
C VAL A 17 -24.64 50.14 -23.57
N LEU A 18 -25.83 50.75 -23.43
CA LEU A 18 -26.69 50.60 -22.25
C LEU A 18 -27.43 49.25 -22.17
N MET A 19 -27.60 48.54 -23.29
CA MET A 19 -28.12 47.15 -23.29
C MET A 19 -27.05 46.09 -23.03
N PHE A 20 -25.76 46.47 -23.00
CA PHE A 20 -24.66 45.52 -22.74
C PHE A 20 -24.24 45.48 -21.25
N THR A 21 -24.82 46.30 -20.38
CA THR A 21 -24.46 46.35 -18.95
C THR A 21 -25.35 45.52 -18.01
N ALA A 22 -26.22 44.65 -18.53
CA ALA A 22 -27.24 43.98 -17.71
C ALA A 22 -27.32 42.45 -17.89
N VAL A 23 -26.20 41.77 -18.08
CA VAL A 23 -26.12 40.31 -17.85
C VAL A 23 -24.84 39.95 -17.08
N PHE A 24 -24.61 40.60 -15.94
CA PHE A 24 -23.96 39.90 -14.83
C PHE A 24 -25.09 39.29 -14.01
N SER A 25 -25.42 38.03 -14.30
CA SER A 25 -26.23 37.25 -13.37
C SER A 25 -25.37 37.02 -12.14
N ALA A 26 -25.54 37.86 -11.13
CA ALA A 26 -25.16 37.49 -9.78
C ALA A 26 -25.98 36.25 -9.45
N ALA A 27 -25.34 35.08 -9.38
CA ALA A 27 -25.99 33.87 -8.92
C ALA A 27 -26.53 34.15 -7.51
N ALA A 28 -27.85 34.25 -7.38
CA ALA A 28 -28.49 34.54 -6.11
C ALA A 28 -28.43 33.29 -5.24
N SER A 29 -27.82 33.39 -4.05
CA SER A 29 -27.91 32.37 -3.01
C SER A 29 -29.35 32.29 -2.52
N ALA A 30 -29.92 31.08 -2.51
CA ALA A 30 -31.33 30.85 -2.16
C ALA A 30 -31.46 29.84 -1.03
N LYS A 31 -32.45 30.03 -0.15
CA LYS A 31 -32.82 29.03 0.86
C LYS A 31 -33.26 27.74 0.19
N VAL A 32 -32.78 26.61 0.67
CA VAL A 32 -33.11 25.27 0.15
C VAL A 32 -33.73 24.42 1.25
N LYS A 33 -34.84 23.74 0.92
CA LYS A 33 -35.37 22.64 1.73
C LYS A 33 -34.57 21.37 1.41
N ALA A 34 -33.47 21.17 2.13
CA ALA A 34 -32.64 19.99 2.07
C ALA A 34 -32.32 19.52 3.49
N THR A 35 -31.96 18.25 3.63
CA THR A 35 -31.62 17.61 4.91
C THR A 35 -30.16 17.17 4.88
N VAL A 36 -29.51 17.10 6.04
CA VAL A 36 -28.17 16.51 6.17
C VAL A 36 -28.26 15.24 7.01
N LYS A 37 -27.60 14.17 6.56
CA LYS A 37 -27.53 12.88 7.23
C LYS A 37 -26.06 12.50 7.40
N VAL A 38 -25.64 12.11 8.60
CA VAL A 38 -24.29 11.63 8.92
C VAL A 38 -24.42 10.21 9.46
N ASP A 39 -23.74 9.23 8.87
CA ASP A 39 -23.66 7.83 9.34
C ASP A 39 -25.01 7.19 9.66
N GLY A 40 -26.02 7.43 8.83
CA GLY A 40 -27.37 6.90 9.09
C GLY A 40 -28.29 7.84 9.88
N GLU A 41 -27.76 8.84 10.59
CA GLU A 41 -28.50 9.74 11.49
C GLU A 41 -28.85 11.08 10.79
N VAL A 42 -30.10 11.52 10.88
CA VAL A 42 -30.52 12.83 10.37
C VAL A 42 -30.12 13.92 11.36
N ILE A 43 -29.36 14.91 10.89
CA ILE A 43 -28.90 16.03 11.70
C ILE A 43 -29.97 17.11 11.74
N THR A 44 -30.41 17.49 12.93
CA THR A 44 -31.33 18.61 13.15
C THR A 44 -30.53 19.91 13.18
N LEU A 45 -30.80 20.81 12.24
CA LEU A 45 -30.14 22.11 12.14
C LEU A 45 -31.08 23.22 12.61
N GLU A 46 -30.55 24.16 13.39
CA GLU A 46 -31.34 25.30 13.89
C GLU A 46 -31.66 26.34 12.82
N LYS A 47 -30.94 26.30 11.68
CA LYS A 47 -31.03 27.27 10.59
C LYS A 47 -31.20 26.55 9.25
N ASP A 48 -31.89 27.23 8.33
CA ASP A 48 -32.08 26.76 6.95
C ASP A 48 -30.74 26.59 6.22
N LEU A 49 -30.73 25.69 5.24
CA LEU A 49 -29.62 25.49 4.31
C LEU A 49 -29.71 26.46 3.13
N PHE A 50 -28.56 26.78 2.54
CA PHE A 50 -28.49 27.63 1.36
C PHE A 50 -27.88 26.89 0.17
N GLY A 51 -28.43 27.12 -1.00
CA GLY A 51 -27.91 26.62 -2.27
C GLY A 51 -27.29 27.75 -3.07
N GLU A 52 -26.08 27.54 -3.56
CA GLU A 52 -25.40 28.47 -4.47
C GLU A 52 -24.60 27.65 -5.50
N ASN A 53 -24.74 27.96 -6.79
CA ASN A 53 -24.06 27.26 -7.89
C ASN A 53 -24.14 25.71 -7.82
N GLY A 54 -25.28 25.16 -7.37
CA GLY A 54 -25.45 23.71 -7.23
C GLY A 54 -24.66 23.08 -6.07
N ARG A 55 -24.17 23.89 -5.13
CA ARG A 55 -23.56 23.47 -3.87
C ARG A 55 -24.46 23.85 -2.71
N ILE A 56 -24.47 22.98 -1.69
CA ILE A 56 -25.19 23.22 -0.44
C ILE A 56 -24.22 23.82 0.58
N GLN A 57 -24.62 24.93 1.17
CA GLN A 57 -23.97 25.53 2.31
C GLN A 57 -24.77 25.25 3.59
N VAL A 58 -24.07 24.83 4.63
CA VAL A 58 -24.62 24.54 5.96
C VAL A 58 -24.15 25.59 6.97
N PRO A 59 -24.92 25.87 8.03
CA PRO A 59 -24.42 26.65 9.15
C PRO A 59 -23.11 26.05 9.68
N LEU A 60 -22.18 26.90 10.11
CA LEU A 60 -20.88 26.46 10.64
C LEU A 60 -21.03 25.48 11.81
N ASN A 61 -22.08 25.64 12.62
CA ASN A 61 -22.36 24.80 13.78
C ASN A 61 -23.31 23.63 13.43
N GLY A 62 -23.11 22.48 14.07
CA GLY A 62 -24.03 21.35 14.09
C GLY A 62 -23.66 20.15 13.19
N VAL A 63 -23.08 20.37 12.01
CA VAL A 63 -22.70 19.26 11.12
C VAL A 63 -21.34 18.66 11.49
N PHE A 64 -20.31 19.51 11.69
CA PHE A 64 -18.93 19.05 11.79
C PHE A 64 -18.57 18.44 13.15
N GLU A 65 -19.33 18.73 14.20
CA GLU A 65 -19.19 18.06 15.51
C GLU A 65 -19.42 16.55 15.40
N LYS A 66 -20.35 16.13 14.53
CA LYS A 66 -20.62 14.71 14.24
C LYS A 66 -19.48 14.05 13.46
N LEU A 67 -18.61 14.85 12.84
CA LEU A 67 -17.37 14.41 12.19
C LEU A 67 -16.16 14.50 13.14
N ASN A 68 -16.38 14.67 14.45
CA ASN A 68 -15.34 14.91 15.46
C ASN A 68 -14.45 16.14 15.20
N ALA A 69 -14.95 17.09 14.42
CA ALA A 69 -14.26 18.34 14.13
C ALA A 69 -14.82 19.50 14.96
N LYS A 70 -13.93 20.40 15.36
CA LYS A 70 -14.26 21.67 16.01
C LYS A 70 -14.27 22.78 14.97
N ALA A 71 -15.30 23.61 14.99
CA ALA A 71 -15.43 24.75 14.09
C ALA A 71 -15.40 26.06 14.90
N SER A 72 -14.67 27.05 14.38
CA SER A 72 -14.58 28.39 14.97
C SER A 72 -14.55 29.45 13.87
N TRP A 73 -14.99 30.66 14.21
CA TRP A 73 -14.96 31.81 13.33
C TRP A 73 -14.51 33.04 14.12
N ASP A 74 -13.59 33.80 13.55
CA ASP A 74 -13.12 35.07 14.06
C ASP A 74 -13.80 36.21 13.28
N GLU A 75 -14.64 36.98 13.98
CA GLU A 75 -15.43 38.07 13.37
C GLU A 75 -14.59 39.25 12.88
N LYS A 76 -13.36 39.43 13.38
CA LYS A 76 -12.51 40.57 12.99
C LYS A 76 -11.78 40.31 11.68
N THR A 77 -11.44 39.05 11.44
CA THR A 77 -10.65 38.61 10.28
C THR A 77 -11.48 37.86 9.25
N ASP A 78 -12.77 37.62 9.56
CA ASP A 78 -13.67 36.78 8.76
C ASP A 78 -13.11 35.38 8.47
N LYS A 79 -12.18 34.92 9.31
CA LYS A 79 -11.51 33.64 9.21
C LYS A 79 -12.32 32.55 9.88
N ILE A 80 -12.46 31.43 9.20
CA ILE A 80 -13.13 30.23 9.69
C ILE A 80 -12.07 29.14 9.80
N ILE A 81 -12.01 28.47 10.96
CA ILE A 81 -11.12 27.33 11.19
C ILE A 81 -11.97 26.13 11.57
N ILE A 82 -11.83 25.05 10.82
CA ILE A 82 -12.47 23.76 11.10
C ILE A 82 -11.37 22.72 11.21
N GLU A 83 -11.26 22.04 12.35
CA GLU A 83 -10.18 21.10 12.59
C GLU A 83 -10.62 19.85 13.35
N ASP A 84 -10.04 18.71 12.97
CA ASP A 84 -10.09 17.45 13.72
C ASP A 84 -8.65 17.07 14.16
N ASN A 85 -8.43 15.80 14.49
CA ASN A 85 -7.12 15.30 14.91
C ASN A 85 -6.08 15.29 13.77
N TYR A 86 -6.49 15.30 12.51
CA TYR A 86 -5.63 15.05 11.34
C TYR A 86 -5.55 16.21 10.37
N THR A 87 -6.56 17.08 10.34
CA THR A 87 -6.75 18.12 9.34
C THR A 87 -7.18 19.42 10.01
N GLN A 88 -6.62 20.52 9.54
CA GLN A 88 -7.10 21.87 9.83
C GLN A 88 -7.42 22.56 8.51
N ILE A 89 -8.65 23.03 8.38
CA ILE A 89 -9.16 23.74 7.22
C ILE A 89 -9.33 25.20 7.62
N GLU A 90 -8.66 26.10 6.90
CA GLU A 90 -8.82 27.55 7.02
C GLU A 90 -9.56 28.08 5.78
N LEU A 91 -10.59 28.88 6.04
CA LEU A 91 -11.36 29.59 5.04
C LEU A 91 -11.50 31.06 5.42
N VAL A 92 -11.79 31.91 4.44
CA VAL A 92 -12.16 33.31 4.66
C VAL A 92 -13.50 33.59 3.99
N ILE A 93 -14.39 34.29 4.68
CA ILE A 93 -15.71 34.64 4.13
C ILE A 93 -15.56 35.45 2.85
N GLY A 94 -16.26 35.05 1.79
CA GLY A 94 -16.19 35.66 0.47
C GLY A 94 -14.99 35.23 -0.39
N ASP A 95 -14.01 34.52 0.18
CA ASP A 95 -12.89 33.97 -0.57
C ASP A 95 -13.21 32.56 -1.09
N LYS A 96 -12.78 32.26 -2.31
CA LYS A 96 -12.87 30.95 -2.93
C LYS A 96 -11.61 30.11 -2.75
N THR A 97 -10.59 30.59 -2.05
CA THR A 97 -9.41 29.78 -1.73
C THR A 97 -9.47 29.31 -0.28
N ALA A 98 -9.36 27.99 -0.11
CA ALA A 98 -9.21 27.34 1.18
C ALA A 98 -7.75 26.93 1.38
N THR A 99 -7.32 26.89 2.64
CA THR A 99 -6.02 26.35 3.04
C THR A 99 -6.26 25.10 3.88
N ILE A 100 -5.69 23.97 3.48
CA ILE A 100 -5.81 22.70 4.20
C ILE A 100 -4.42 22.34 4.74
N LEU A 101 -4.28 22.34 6.06
CA LEU A 101 -3.11 21.79 6.73
C LEU A 101 -3.42 20.35 7.14
N ARG A 102 -2.65 19.43 6.57
CA ARG A 102 -2.63 18.03 6.99
C ARG A 102 -1.66 17.90 8.16
N LYS A 103 -2.17 17.70 9.37
CA LYS A 103 -1.35 17.61 10.61
C LYS A 103 -0.38 16.42 10.61
N TYR A 104 -0.62 15.48 9.71
CA TYR A 104 0.23 14.31 9.47
C TYR A 104 1.22 14.49 8.30
N ASP A 105 1.14 15.58 7.54
CA ASP A 105 2.15 15.90 6.54
C ASP A 105 3.36 16.57 7.22
N PHE A 106 4.46 15.82 7.32
CA PHE A 106 5.70 16.27 7.92
C PHE A 106 6.43 17.36 7.12
N SER A 107 6.00 17.65 5.89
CA SER A 107 6.46 18.83 5.17
C SER A 107 6.06 20.13 5.88
N GLY A 108 4.94 20.10 6.61
CA GLY A 108 4.34 21.28 7.22
C GLY A 108 3.80 22.30 6.20
N ILE A 109 3.71 21.93 4.92
CA ILE A 109 3.27 22.81 3.85
C ILE A 109 1.75 22.68 3.69
N PRO A 110 0.97 23.75 3.90
CA PRO A 110 -0.46 23.68 3.72
C PRO A 110 -0.84 23.68 2.22
N GLU A 111 -1.82 22.85 1.88
CA GLU A 111 -2.41 22.78 0.54
C GLU A 111 -3.36 23.96 0.32
N LYS A 112 -3.35 24.55 -0.89
CA LYS A 112 -4.33 25.56 -1.29
C LYS A 112 -5.31 24.98 -2.30
N VAL A 113 -6.60 25.03 -1.98
CA VAL A 113 -7.67 24.45 -2.80
C VAL A 113 -8.66 25.53 -3.20
N ASN A 114 -9.07 25.53 -4.46
CA ASN A 114 -10.12 26.41 -4.95
C ASN A 114 -11.50 25.79 -4.72
N LEU A 115 -12.41 26.61 -4.19
CA LEU A 115 -13.79 26.29 -3.90
C LEU A 115 -14.69 26.69 -5.07
N ASP A 116 -15.70 25.87 -5.33
CA ASP A 116 -16.77 26.24 -6.25
C ASP A 116 -17.55 27.47 -5.75
N VAL A 117 -17.72 27.54 -4.42
CA VAL A 117 -18.51 28.54 -3.71
C VAL A 117 -17.78 28.98 -2.46
N ALA A 118 -17.70 30.30 -2.25
CA ALA A 118 -17.09 30.88 -1.07
C ALA A 118 -18.00 30.74 0.16
N PRO A 119 -17.45 30.62 1.38
CA PRO A 119 -18.24 30.78 2.59
C PRO A 119 -18.91 32.15 2.63
N MET A 120 -20.08 32.24 3.27
CA MET A 120 -20.85 33.47 3.32
C MET A 120 -21.43 33.72 4.71
N LYS A 121 -21.69 35.00 5.03
CA LYS A 121 -22.40 35.42 6.24
C LYS A 121 -23.78 35.94 5.85
N ILE A 122 -24.83 35.33 6.38
CA ILE A 122 -26.22 35.77 6.19
C ILE A 122 -26.85 35.98 7.55
N ASN A 123 -27.32 37.19 7.82
CA ASN A 123 -28.02 37.56 9.06
C ASN A 123 -27.27 37.12 10.34
N GLY A 124 -25.93 37.29 10.35
CA GLY A 124 -25.08 36.92 11.49
C GLY A 124 -24.74 35.43 11.61
N THR A 125 -25.24 34.57 10.72
CA THR A 125 -24.87 33.15 10.66
C THR A 125 -23.84 32.92 9.54
N VAL A 126 -22.76 32.22 9.86
CA VAL A 126 -21.74 31.80 8.89
C VAL A 126 -22.16 30.48 8.25
N TYR A 127 -22.07 30.44 6.93
CA TYR A 127 -22.38 29.29 6.10
C TYR A 127 -21.13 28.84 5.35
N VAL A 128 -20.92 27.53 5.30
CA VAL A 128 -19.76 26.91 4.63
C VAL A 128 -20.21 25.78 3.69
N PRO A 129 -19.48 25.52 2.58
CA PRO A 129 -19.79 24.44 1.66
C PRO A 129 -19.63 23.07 2.33
N VAL A 130 -20.73 22.35 2.59
CA VAL A 130 -20.72 21.11 3.39
C VAL A 130 -19.86 20.01 2.78
N ARG A 131 -19.93 19.87 1.46
CA ARG A 131 -19.20 18.83 0.73
C ARG A 131 -17.70 19.02 0.88
N PHE A 132 -17.21 20.21 0.56
CA PHE A 132 -15.79 20.52 0.61
C PHE A 132 -15.22 20.26 2.01
N ILE A 133 -15.91 20.71 3.05
CA ILE A 133 -15.45 20.49 4.43
C ILE A 133 -15.46 19.00 4.77
N ALA A 134 -16.57 18.30 4.55
CA ALA A 134 -16.68 16.89 4.90
C ALA A 134 -15.67 16.00 4.14
N GLU A 135 -15.49 16.21 2.83
CA GLU A 135 -14.48 15.51 2.03
C GLU A 135 -13.06 15.86 2.47
N SER A 136 -12.80 17.13 2.81
CA SER A 136 -11.50 17.53 3.36
C SER A 136 -11.21 16.86 4.70
N LEU A 137 -12.24 16.55 5.50
CA LEU A 137 -12.10 15.78 6.75
C LEU A 137 -12.07 14.25 6.52
N GLY A 138 -12.09 13.78 5.27
CA GLY A 138 -11.99 12.35 4.93
C GLY A 138 -13.33 11.60 4.87
N ALA A 139 -14.47 12.30 4.94
CA ALA A 139 -15.78 11.71 4.80
C ALA A 139 -16.25 11.69 3.34
N LYS A 140 -17.04 10.68 2.98
CA LYS A 140 -17.66 10.59 1.65
C LYS A 140 -18.98 11.33 1.62
N VAL A 141 -19.21 12.12 0.57
CA VAL A 141 -20.43 12.94 0.45
C VAL A 141 -21.26 12.57 -0.78
N GLY A 142 -22.44 12.03 -0.51
CA GLY A 142 -23.48 11.73 -1.49
C GLY A 142 -24.60 12.77 -1.53
N TRP A 143 -25.39 12.71 -2.60
CA TRP A 143 -26.65 13.46 -2.72
C TRP A 143 -27.78 12.51 -3.09
N GLU A 144 -28.79 12.42 -2.22
CA GLU A 144 -30.00 11.67 -2.50
C GLU A 144 -31.08 12.58 -3.09
N SER A 145 -31.28 12.46 -4.40
CA SER A 145 -32.16 13.37 -5.15
C SER A 145 -33.65 13.26 -4.78
N LYS A 146 -34.11 12.06 -4.40
CA LYS A 146 -35.52 11.82 -4.05
C LYS A 146 -35.92 12.52 -2.76
N THR A 147 -35.05 12.47 -1.76
CA THR A 147 -35.28 13.02 -0.41
C THR A 147 -34.66 14.41 -0.23
N LYS A 148 -33.87 14.88 -1.20
CA LYS A 148 -33.07 16.11 -1.13
C LYS A 148 -32.14 16.11 0.08
N THR A 149 -31.42 15.00 0.25
CA THR A 149 -30.57 14.76 1.42
C THR A 149 -29.10 14.76 1.02
N VAL A 150 -28.29 15.57 1.71
CA VAL A 150 -26.84 15.41 1.73
C VAL A 150 -26.53 14.24 2.64
N VAL A 151 -25.91 13.19 2.10
CA VAL A 151 -25.51 12.01 2.85
C VAL A 151 -24.00 12.08 3.07
N ILE A 152 -23.58 12.09 4.33
CA ILE A 152 -22.18 12.08 4.73
C ILE A 152 -21.92 10.74 5.39
N ASP A 153 -20.88 10.07 4.94
CA ASP A 153 -20.44 8.77 5.45
C ASP A 153 -19.01 8.91 5.96
N THR A 154 -18.81 8.58 7.23
CA THR A 154 -17.51 8.64 7.90
C THR A 154 -16.74 7.32 7.86
N GLU A 155 -17.27 6.27 7.19
CA GLU A 155 -16.44 5.14 6.78
C GLU A 155 -15.35 5.67 5.84
N TYR A 156 -14.18 5.93 6.45
CA TYR A 156 -13.05 6.66 5.88
C TYR A 156 -12.69 6.20 4.47
N ASP A 157 -12.80 7.11 3.49
CA ASP A 157 -11.97 7.00 2.28
C ASP A 157 -10.59 7.53 2.67
N VAL A 158 -9.70 6.57 2.93
CA VAL A 158 -8.28 6.64 3.26
C VAL A 158 -7.68 8.03 3.06
N ILE A 159 -7.52 8.79 4.14
CA ILE A 159 -6.49 9.83 4.16
C ILE A 159 -5.17 9.08 4.36
N PRO A 160 -4.27 8.98 3.35
CA PRO A 160 -2.96 8.39 3.54
C PRO A 160 -2.18 9.30 4.49
N VAL A 161 -2.17 8.90 5.75
CA VAL A 161 -1.20 9.39 6.73
C VAL A 161 -0.03 8.46 6.55
N GLU A 162 1.18 8.89 6.22
CA GLU A 162 2.35 8.00 6.34
C GLU A 162 3.18 8.54 7.49
N LYS A 163 2.83 8.11 8.72
CA LYS A 163 3.66 8.42 9.89
C LYS A 163 4.20 7.16 10.54
N PRO A 164 5.49 7.13 10.92
CA PRO A 164 6.02 6.06 11.76
C PRO A 164 5.18 5.94 13.04
N ALA A 165 4.75 4.73 13.34
CA ALA A 165 4.15 4.37 14.61
C ALA A 165 5.27 3.99 15.57
N ALA A 166 5.26 4.56 16.78
CA ALA A 166 6.18 4.12 17.80
C ALA A 166 5.78 2.72 18.30
N TYR A 167 6.73 1.82 18.49
CA TYR A 167 6.47 0.47 19.00
C TYR A 167 7.55 -0.01 19.96
N GLU A 168 7.14 -0.88 20.88
CA GLU A 168 8.01 -1.62 21.78
C GLU A 168 7.96 -3.11 21.38
N VAL A 169 9.14 -3.75 21.29
CA VAL A 169 9.21 -5.21 21.12
C VAL A 169 9.03 -5.86 22.49
N LEU A 170 8.11 -6.81 22.58
CA LEU A 170 7.76 -7.53 23.79
C LEU A 170 8.11 -9.01 23.66
N THR A 171 8.18 -9.65 24.82
CA THR A 171 8.29 -11.10 24.98
C THR A 171 6.99 -11.66 25.56
N TYR A 172 6.86 -13.00 25.56
CA TYR A 172 5.74 -13.66 26.24
C TYR A 172 5.64 -13.30 27.73
N GLU A 173 6.79 -13.09 28.39
CA GLU A 173 6.86 -12.74 29.81
C GLU A 173 6.18 -11.38 30.11
N ASP A 174 6.25 -10.44 29.17
CA ASP A 174 5.64 -9.11 29.30
C ASP A 174 4.11 -9.15 29.26
N ILE A 175 3.52 -10.22 28.70
CA ILE A 175 2.06 -10.38 28.57
C ILE A 175 1.45 -11.46 29.46
N LYS A 176 2.28 -12.22 30.21
CA LYS A 176 1.88 -13.43 30.94
C LYS A 176 0.71 -13.23 31.92
N ASP A 177 0.58 -12.03 32.48
CA ASP A 177 -0.43 -11.70 33.49
C ASP A 177 -1.81 -11.41 32.85
N SER A 178 -1.85 -11.22 31.53
CA SER A 178 -3.09 -11.00 30.78
C SER A 178 -3.52 -12.29 30.09
N LYS A 179 -4.48 -12.99 30.70
CA LYS A 179 -5.07 -14.22 30.14
C LYS A 179 -5.63 -14.01 28.72
N GLU A 180 -6.18 -12.83 28.44
CA GLU A 180 -6.70 -12.50 27.12
C GLU A 180 -5.59 -12.42 26.08
N LEU A 181 -4.45 -11.79 26.40
CA LEU A 181 -3.32 -11.66 25.48
C LEU A 181 -2.60 -12.99 25.30
N THR A 182 -2.37 -13.77 26.37
CA THR A 182 -1.70 -15.07 26.25
C THR A 182 -2.53 -16.05 25.41
N SER A 183 -3.85 -16.11 25.63
CA SER A 183 -4.73 -16.98 24.83
C SER A 183 -4.77 -16.57 23.35
N TRP A 184 -4.72 -15.26 23.07
CA TRP A 184 -4.64 -14.75 21.70
C TRP A 184 -3.27 -15.04 21.07
N TYR A 185 -2.19 -14.86 21.80
CA TYR A 185 -0.84 -15.16 21.35
C TYR A 185 -0.67 -16.65 20.99
N ASP A 186 -1.05 -17.54 21.91
CA ASP A 186 -0.93 -19.00 21.76
C ASP A 186 -1.71 -19.52 20.56
N ALA A 187 -2.83 -18.88 20.23
CA ALA A 187 -3.66 -19.25 19.08
C ALA A 187 -3.04 -18.92 17.71
N ASN A 188 -2.02 -18.04 17.69
CA ASN A 188 -1.55 -17.38 16.47
C ASN A 188 -0.04 -17.52 16.20
N PHE A 189 0.83 -17.63 17.22
CA PHE A 189 2.29 -17.54 17.01
C PHE A 189 2.90 -18.63 16.10
N GLU A 190 2.23 -19.77 15.94
CA GLU A 190 2.66 -20.86 15.06
C GLU A 190 2.20 -20.69 13.60
N LYS A 191 1.25 -19.78 13.36
CA LYS A 191 0.64 -19.59 12.04
C LYS A 191 1.24 -18.37 11.37
N GLU A 192 1.51 -18.48 10.08
CA GLU A 192 1.98 -17.34 9.31
C GLU A 192 0.92 -16.24 9.25
N GLY A 193 1.31 -15.03 9.63
CA GLY A 193 0.43 -13.86 9.53
C GLY A 193 0.84 -12.71 10.44
N ILE A 194 0.14 -11.59 10.23
CA ILE A 194 0.17 -10.42 11.09
C ILE A 194 -1.17 -10.37 11.80
N TYR A 195 -1.14 -10.60 13.12
CA TYR A 195 -2.31 -10.62 13.96
C TYR A 195 -2.27 -9.41 14.87
N PHE A 196 -3.42 -8.84 15.22
CA PHE A 196 -3.47 -7.79 16.21
C PHE A 196 -4.59 -8.00 17.23
N LYS A 197 -4.40 -7.38 18.39
CA LYS A 197 -5.36 -7.37 19.49
C LYS A 197 -5.29 -6.04 20.22
N THR A 198 -6.43 -5.39 20.40
CA THR A 198 -6.52 -4.15 21.20
C THR A 198 -7.07 -4.49 22.58
N VAL A 199 -6.34 -4.08 23.62
CA VAL A 199 -6.76 -4.19 25.03
C VAL A 199 -6.68 -2.81 25.66
N GLY A 200 -7.84 -2.26 26.05
CA GLY A 200 -7.94 -0.85 26.44
C GLY A 200 -7.63 0.07 25.25
N ASN A 201 -6.66 0.97 25.41
CA ASN A 201 -6.18 1.87 24.36
C ASN A 201 -4.89 1.38 23.69
N THR A 202 -4.40 0.18 24.03
CA THR A 202 -3.12 -0.33 23.54
C THR A 202 -3.35 -1.44 22.53
N THR A 203 -2.65 -1.34 21.40
CA THR A 203 -2.69 -2.35 20.33
C THR A 203 -1.42 -3.19 20.35
N TYR A 204 -1.61 -4.49 20.43
CA TYR A 204 -0.55 -5.50 20.35
C TYR A 204 -0.59 -6.14 18.96
N VAL A 205 0.58 -6.35 18.36
CA VAL A 205 0.71 -6.96 17.04
C VAL A 205 1.67 -8.13 17.14
N LEU A 206 1.24 -9.30 16.67
CA LEU A 206 2.06 -10.50 16.58
C LEU A 206 2.34 -10.75 15.10
N VAL A 207 3.61 -10.62 14.72
CA VAL A 207 4.08 -10.99 13.39
C VAL A 207 4.71 -12.37 13.50
N ALA A 208 4.18 -13.35 12.77
CA ALA A 208 4.65 -14.74 12.82
C ALA A 208 4.93 -15.25 11.40
N SER A 209 6.08 -15.91 11.20
CA SER A 209 6.48 -16.44 9.89
C SER A 209 5.93 -17.85 9.61
N GLY A 210 5.22 -18.43 10.58
CA GLY A 210 4.83 -19.83 10.56
C GLY A 210 5.99 -20.78 10.81
N GLU A 211 5.76 -22.05 10.48
CA GLU A 211 6.70 -23.15 10.67
C GLU A 211 8.00 -22.98 9.86
N LYS A 212 9.14 -23.22 10.51
CA LYS A 212 10.48 -23.28 9.89
C LYS A 212 11.15 -24.59 10.26
N SER A 213 11.76 -25.26 9.28
CA SER A 213 12.32 -26.62 9.44
C SER A 213 13.58 -26.69 10.30
N THR A 214 14.22 -25.54 10.56
CA THR A 214 15.40 -25.42 11.44
C THR A 214 15.26 -24.19 12.34
N GLY A 215 16.10 -24.11 13.37
CA GLY A 215 16.30 -22.88 14.12
C GLY A 215 17.17 -21.87 13.37
N GLY A 216 17.31 -20.67 13.93
CA GLY A 216 18.16 -19.61 13.38
C GLY A 216 17.42 -18.61 12.48
N TYR A 217 16.16 -18.88 12.14
CA TYR A 217 15.29 -17.88 11.50
C TYR A 217 14.89 -16.80 12.51
N THR A 218 14.86 -15.56 12.05
CA THR A 218 14.43 -14.40 12.85
C THR A 218 13.45 -13.55 12.06
N ILE A 219 12.64 -12.75 12.76
CA ILE A 219 11.82 -11.71 12.15
C ILE A 219 12.38 -10.35 12.55
N GLU A 220 12.68 -9.53 11.55
CA GLU A 220 13.00 -8.12 11.73
C GLU A 220 11.78 -7.30 11.32
N VAL A 221 11.40 -6.32 12.14
CA VAL A 221 10.33 -5.39 11.77
C VAL A 221 10.99 -4.20 11.10
N ASP A 222 10.74 -4.05 9.81
CA ASP A 222 11.29 -2.96 8.99
C ASP A 222 10.60 -1.64 9.34
N SER A 223 9.27 -1.66 9.46
CA SER A 223 8.50 -0.50 9.88
C SER A 223 7.15 -0.86 10.49
N ALA A 224 6.68 0.03 11.37
CA ALA A 224 5.27 0.17 11.71
C ALA A 224 4.85 1.57 11.29
N THR A 225 3.87 1.68 10.41
CA THR A 225 3.44 2.97 9.85
C THR A 225 1.95 3.11 10.03
N ILE A 226 1.51 4.21 10.64
CA ILE A 226 0.10 4.58 10.59
C ILE A 226 -0.14 5.06 9.18
N VAL A 227 -0.96 4.33 8.42
CA VAL A 227 -1.30 4.56 7.01
C VAL A 227 -2.57 5.40 6.85
N SER A 228 -3.43 5.40 7.86
CA SER A 228 -4.62 6.27 7.94
C SER A 228 -5.11 6.33 9.39
N PRO A 229 -6.04 7.24 9.74
CA PRO A 229 -6.65 7.30 11.07
C PRO A 229 -7.14 5.94 11.59
N GLY A 230 -6.45 5.41 12.60
CA GLY A 230 -6.77 4.12 13.22
C GLY A 230 -6.36 2.88 12.43
N TYR A 231 -5.55 3.03 11.38
CA TYR A 231 -4.95 1.92 10.63
C TYR A 231 -3.43 1.98 10.71
N ALA A 232 -2.83 0.87 11.15
CA ALA A 232 -1.38 0.65 11.06
C ALA A 232 -1.06 -0.39 9.98
N TYR A 233 0.06 -0.21 9.31
CA TYR A 233 0.65 -1.13 8.35
C TYR A 233 2.03 -1.54 8.85
N ILE A 234 2.25 -2.84 9.00
CA ILE A 234 3.51 -3.41 9.48
C ILE A 234 4.24 -4.06 8.31
N THR A 235 5.48 -3.64 8.09
CA THR A 235 6.38 -4.38 7.19
C THR A 235 7.38 -5.13 8.04
N ALA A 236 7.50 -6.43 7.79
CA ALA A 236 8.44 -7.27 8.49
C ALA A 236 9.14 -8.20 7.52
N LYS A 237 10.36 -8.57 7.86
CA LYS A 237 11.22 -9.41 7.05
C LYS A 237 11.64 -10.64 7.82
N VAL A 238 11.44 -11.82 7.22
CA VAL A 238 11.99 -13.07 7.74
C VAL A 238 13.42 -13.20 7.24
N LYS A 239 14.36 -13.28 8.17
CA LYS A 239 15.77 -13.53 7.89
C LYS A 239 16.09 -14.99 8.12
N SER A 240 16.51 -15.65 7.06
CA SER A 240 17.10 -16.99 7.11
C SER A 240 18.44 -16.97 7.86
N PRO A 241 18.79 -18.05 8.57
CA PRO A 241 20.15 -18.21 9.07
C PRO A 241 21.15 -18.19 7.89
N ALA A 242 22.39 -17.77 8.15
CA ALA A 242 23.43 -17.82 7.12
C ALA A 242 23.68 -19.28 6.67
N PRO A 243 24.05 -19.54 5.41
CA PRO A 243 24.25 -20.91 4.90
C PRO A 243 25.26 -21.75 5.69
N ASP A 244 26.21 -21.10 6.35
CA ASP A 244 27.27 -21.71 7.16
C ASP A 244 27.01 -21.62 8.68
N ALA A 245 25.85 -21.08 9.10
CA ALA A 245 25.51 -20.97 10.50
C ALA A 245 25.19 -22.35 11.11
N ASP A 246 25.73 -22.62 12.29
CA ASP A 246 25.32 -23.77 13.10
C ASP A 246 23.86 -23.58 13.54
N VAL A 247 22.94 -24.32 12.91
CA VAL A 247 21.52 -24.29 13.25
C VAL A 247 21.08 -25.59 13.89
N ILE A 248 20.18 -25.47 14.87
CA ILE A 248 19.49 -26.65 15.42
C ILE A 248 18.48 -27.17 14.40
N THR A 249 18.46 -28.48 14.18
CA THR A 249 17.53 -29.14 13.24
C THR A 249 16.23 -29.50 13.96
N VAL A 250 15.52 -28.47 14.43
CA VAL A 250 14.23 -28.59 15.11
C VAL A 250 13.27 -27.61 14.45
N ILE A 251 12.01 -28.02 14.33
CA ILE A 251 10.93 -27.15 13.88
C ILE A 251 10.82 -25.95 14.83
N THR A 252 10.88 -24.75 14.28
CA THR A 252 10.70 -23.50 15.03
C THR A 252 9.58 -22.65 14.44
N TYR A 253 9.10 -21.69 15.24
CA TYR A 253 8.06 -20.74 14.84
C TYR A 253 8.55 -19.32 15.13
N PRO A 254 9.39 -18.72 14.26
CA PRO A 254 9.84 -17.35 14.46
C PRO A 254 8.66 -16.39 14.49
N HIS A 255 8.67 -15.52 15.50
CA HIS A 255 7.65 -14.50 15.69
C HIS A 255 8.25 -13.30 16.44
N VAL A 256 7.59 -12.15 16.32
CA VAL A 256 7.88 -10.95 17.10
C VAL A 256 6.57 -10.36 17.59
N LEU A 257 6.52 -10.03 18.88
CA LEU A 257 5.39 -9.38 19.51
C LEU A 257 5.73 -7.89 19.67
N LEU A 258 4.82 -7.04 19.22
CA LEU A 258 4.93 -5.60 19.26
C LEU A 258 3.81 -5.03 20.11
N LYS A 259 4.10 -3.92 20.80
CA LYS A 259 3.12 -3.04 21.40
C LYS A 259 3.24 -1.68 20.72
N ILE A 260 2.20 -1.30 19.99
CA ILE A 260 2.13 0.01 19.33
C ILE A 260 1.81 1.05 20.41
N VAL A 261 2.66 2.07 20.51
CA VAL A 261 2.62 3.15 21.51
C VAL A 261 1.69 4.30 21.06
N ASP A 262 1.19 4.25 19.82
CA ASP A 262 0.17 5.16 19.32
C ASP A 262 -1.25 4.73 19.72
N GLU A 263 -2.01 5.67 20.28
CA GLU A 263 -3.41 5.45 20.64
C GLU A 263 -4.34 5.46 19.41
N GLY A 264 -5.46 4.73 19.51
CA GLY A 264 -6.55 4.81 18.54
C GLY A 264 -6.41 3.91 17.32
N ILE A 265 -5.43 2.99 17.30
CA ILE A 265 -5.33 1.94 16.27
C ILE A 265 -6.48 0.95 16.44
N LYS A 266 -7.29 0.82 15.38
CA LYS A 266 -8.44 -0.07 15.29
C LYS A 266 -8.19 -1.26 14.37
N ASN A 267 -7.33 -1.07 13.38
CA ASN A 267 -6.98 -2.07 12.39
C ASN A 267 -5.48 -2.10 12.17
N VAL A 268 -4.96 -3.30 11.95
CA VAL A 268 -3.56 -3.53 11.56
C VAL A 268 -3.57 -4.45 10.35
N ASP A 269 -2.83 -4.05 9.33
CA ASP A 269 -2.51 -4.87 8.16
C ASP A 269 -0.99 -4.87 7.97
N GLY A 270 -0.49 -5.56 6.97
CA GLY A 270 0.92 -5.55 6.66
C GLY A 270 1.36 -6.63 5.70
N GLU A 271 2.67 -6.72 5.53
CA GLU A 271 3.31 -7.76 4.75
C GLU A 271 4.50 -8.36 5.49
N ILE A 272 4.68 -9.67 5.30
CA ILE A 272 5.85 -10.40 5.76
C ILE A 272 6.64 -10.79 4.51
N ILE A 273 7.79 -10.15 4.32
CA ILE A 273 8.71 -10.45 3.25
C ILE A 273 9.61 -11.58 3.73
N ASP A 274 9.40 -12.78 3.21
CA ASP A 274 10.23 -13.94 3.53
C ASP A 274 11.25 -14.15 2.42
N ASP A 275 12.52 -13.83 2.70
CA ASP A 275 13.61 -14.00 1.73
C ASP A 275 13.71 -15.45 1.23
N ALA A 276 13.35 -16.44 2.06
CA ALA A 276 13.33 -17.85 1.67
C ALA A 276 12.19 -18.20 0.70
N LYS A 277 11.16 -17.35 0.57
CA LYS A 277 9.98 -17.57 -0.28
C LYS A 277 10.02 -16.80 -1.60
N MET A 278 10.99 -15.91 -1.83
CA MET A 278 11.21 -15.31 -3.16
C MET A 278 11.79 -16.36 -4.12
N LYS A 279 10.92 -17.16 -4.75
CA LYS A 279 11.30 -18.07 -5.84
C LYS A 279 11.92 -17.29 -6.98
N ARG A 280 13.25 -17.37 -7.12
CA ARG A 280 13.98 -16.79 -8.25
C ARG A 280 14.43 -17.92 -9.17
N THR A 281 14.23 -17.74 -10.45
CA THR A 281 14.82 -18.63 -11.45
C THR A 281 16.25 -18.20 -11.79
N ILE A 282 17.02 -19.08 -12.44
CA ILE A 282 18.32 -18.72 -13.04
C ILE A 282 18.20 -17.48 -13.95
N LYS A 283 17.08 -17.36 -14.67
CA LYS A 283 16.77 -16.20 -15.50
C LYS A 283 16.54 -14.93 -14.69
N ASP A 284 15.86 -15.01 -13.56
CA ASP A 284 15.56 -13.85 -12.71
C ASP A 284 16.82 -13.27 -12.05
N ILE A 285 17.85 -14.10 -11.83
CA ILE A 285 19.15 -13.64 -11.31
C ILE A 285 20.13 -13.19 -12.40
N GLY A 286 19.72 -13.23 -13.68
CA GLY A 286 20.54 -12.77 -14.80
C GLY A 286 21.62 -13.75 -15.27
N GLU A 287 21.56 -15.02 -14.83
CA GLU A 287 22.55 -16.06 -15.14
C GLU A 287 22.05 -17.03 -16.25
N ALA A 288 21.03 -16.63 -17.00
CA ALA A 288 20.50 -17.43 -18.09
C ALA A 288 21.52 -17.56 -19.24
N ILE A 289 21.55 -18.74 -19.85
CA ILE A 289 22.38 -19.06 -21.01
C ILE A 289 21.54 -19.11 -22.29
N SER A 290 22.14 -18.75 -23.41
CA SER A 290 21.52 -18.92 -24.73
C SER A 290 21.85 -20.28 -25.33
N ALA A 291 20.87 -20.93 -25.95
CA ALA A 291 21.07 -22.15 -26.73
C ALA A 291 22.07 -21.94 -27.89
N GLU A 292 22.09 -20.73 -28.46
CA GLU A 292 23.03 -20.37 -29.53
C GLU A 292 24.48 -20.35 -29.05
N ASP A 293 24.72 -20.18 -27.74
CA ASP A 293 26.06 -20.16 -27.14
C ASP A 293 26.53 -21.54 -26.69
N VAL A 294 25.67 -22.56 -26.78
CA VAL A 294 26.02 -23.94 -26.45
C VAL A 294 26.94 -24.52 -27.51
N LYS A 295 28.07 -25.05 -27.08
CA LYS A 295 29.04 -25.79 -27.90
C LYS A 295 28.75 -27.29 -27.88
N ARG A 296 28.33 -27.83 -26.73
CA ARG A 296 28.10 -29.26 -26.54
C ARG A 296 27.30 -29.55 -25.28
N ILE A 297 26.43 -30.56 -25.32
CA ILE A 297 25.81 -31.15 -24.11
C ILE A 297 26.06 -32.67 -24.11
N ALA A 298 26.57 -33.20 -23.00
CA ALA A 298 26.88 -34.62 -22.85
C ALA A 298 26.51 -35.18 -21.47
N LEU A 299 26.14 -36.45 -21.43
CA LEU A 299 25.78 -37.22 -20.24
C LEU A 299 26.85 -38.28 -19.97
N TYR A 300 27.26 -38.39 -18.72
CA TYR A 300 28.29 -39.29 -18.23
C TYR A 300 27.74 -40.18 -17.13
N ASN A 301 28.16 -41.44 -17.07
CA ASN A 301 27.84 -42.31 -15.95
C ASN A 301 28.73 -42.01 -14.72
N LEU A 302 28.49 -42.73 -13.62
CA LEU A 302 29.25 -42.58 -12.36
C LEU A 302 30.76 -42.87 -12.51
N ASP A 303 31.15 -43.69 -13.48
CA ASP A 303 32.55 -43.99 -13.78
C ASP A 303 33.23 -42.92 -14.65
N GLY A 304 32.52 -41.83 -14.97
CA GLY A 304 32.99 -40.74 -15.83
C GLY A 304 33.03 -41.09 -17.32
N LYS A 305 32.41 -42.22 -17.73
CA LYS A 305 32.29 -42.59 -19.13
C LYS A 305 31.10 -41.87 -19.75
N GLU A 306 31.34 -41.25 -20.90
CA GLU A 306 30.27 -40.66 -21.70
C GLU A 306 29.30 -41.74 -22.21
N ILE A 307 28.01 -41.52 -21.99
CA ILE A 307 26.94 -42.44 -22.38
C ILE A 307 25.97 -41.83 -23.40
N LYS A 308 25.90 -40.48 -23.50
CA LYS A 308 25.11 -39.78 -24.50
C LYS A 308 25.71 -38.41 -24.80
N THR A 309 25.70 -38.01 -26.07
CA THR A 309 25.84 -36.60 -26.50
C THR A 309 24.50 -36.20 -27.12
N TYR A 310 24.04 -34.99 -26.84
CA TYR A 310 22.78 -34.45 -27.36
C TYR A 310 23.02 -33.65 -28.63
N ASP A 311 22.02 -33.62 -29.51
CA ASP A 311 22.06 -32.90 -30.78
C ASP A 311 21.61 -31.44 -30.62
N GLU A 312 21.89 -30.58 -31.61
CA GLU A 312 21.53 -29.15 -31.55
C GLU A 312 20.02 -28.91 -31.36
N GLU A 313 19.18 -29.82 -31.85
CA GLU A 313 17.72 -29.77 -31.66
C GLU A 313 17.30 -29.86 -30.18
N ASP A 314 18.13 -30.48 -29.33
CA ASP A 314 17.89 -30.60 -27.89
C ASP A 314 18.39 -29.39 -27.09
N PHE A 315 19.26 -28.56 -27.66
CA PHE A 315 19.97 -27.51 -26.91
C PHE A 315 19.00 -26.49 -26.33
N GLN A 316 18.07 -25.98 -27.14
CA GLN A 316 17.06 -25.02 -26.68
C GLN A 316 16.28 -25.54 -25.49
N LYS A 317 15.81 -26.78 -25.59
CA LYS A 317 15.02 -27.44 -24.56
C LYS A 317 15.80 -27.56 -23.24
N LEU A 318 17.05 -28.02 -23.30
CA LEU A 318 17.88 -28.22 -22.11
C LEU A 318 18.35 -26.91 -21.48
N THR A 319 18.61 -25.87 -22.27
CA THR A 319 18.88 -24.53 -21.75
C THR A 319 17.64 -23.92 -21.11
N ASP A 320 16.45 -24.16 -21.65
CA ASP A 320 15.20 -23.66 -21.08
C ASP A 320 14.90 -24.31 -19.72
N TYR A 321 15.17 -25.61 -19.57
CA TYR A 321 15.07 -26.28 -18.27
C TYR A 321 15.97 -25.63 -17.23
N TYR A 322 17.23 -25.38 -17.58
CA TYR A 322 18.16 -24.71 -16.67
C TYR A 322 17.74 -23.27 -16.36
N ASN A 323 17.45 -22.46 -17.37
CA ASN A 323 17.14 -21.04 -17.21
C ASN A 323 15.89 -20.79 -16.38
N ASN A 324 14.88 -21.66 -16.50
CA ASN A 324 13.61 -21.54 -15.77
C ASN A 324 13.61 -22.35 -14.46
N SER A 325 14.72 -23.00 -14.09
CA SER A 325 14.82 -23.72 -12.82
C SER A 325 14.74 -22.75 -11.65
N GLU A 326 13.87 -23.06 -10.68
CA GLU A 326 13.81 -22.32 -9.42
C GLU A 326 15.05 -22.64 -8.58
N ILE A 327 15.66 -21.61 -8.00
CA ILE A 327 16.75 -21.77 -7.04
C ILE A 327 16.12 -22.11 -5.70
N SER A 328 16.53 -23.24 -5.13
CA SER A 328 16.14 -23.68 -3.78
C SER A 328 17.25 -23.35 -2.79
N GLU A 329 16.85 -22.89 -1.61
CA GLU A 329 17.71 -22.70 -0.44
C GLU A 329 17.62 -23.91 0.52
N ASP A 330 16.99 -25.01 0.08
CA ASP A 330 16.83 -26.22 0.89
C ASP A 330 18.17 -26.94 1.04
N PHE A 331 18.39 -27.51 2.23
CA PHE A 331 19.58 -28.31 2.48
C PHE A 331 19.59 -29.59 1.62
N TYR A 332 20.70 -29.86 0.94
CA TYR A 332 20.91 -31.12 0.21
C TYR A 332 22.21 -31.81 0.65
N ILE A 333 22.22 -33.13 0.52
CA ILE A 333 23.36 -33.97 0.90
C ILE A 333 24.29 -34.07 -0.31
N MET A 334 25.60 -33.81 -0.14
CA MET A 334 26.65 -33.96 -1.17
C MET A 334 26.98 -35.43 -1.51
N MET A 335 26.02 -36.34 -1.50
CA MET A 335 26.22 -37.69 -2.04
C MET A 335 25.84 -37.66 -3.52
N ILE A 336 26.82 -37.81 -4.41
CA ILE A 336 26.56 -37.90 -5.85
C ILE A 336 25.94 -39.27 -6.12
N THR A 337 24.74 -39.28 -6.68
CA THR A 337 24.09 -40.52 -7.15
C THR A 337 23.46 -40.27 -8.51
N GLY A 338 23.67 -41.17 -9.46
CA GLY A 338 23.17 -41.03 -10.83
C GLY A 338 24.20 -40.46 -11.81
N ASN A 339 23.75 -40.26 -13.05
CA ASN A 339 24.57 -39.73 -14.13
C ASN A 339 24.89 -38.24 -13.89
N LYS A 340 25.87 -37.73 -14.64
CA LYS A 340 26.27 -36.32 -14.67
C LYS A 340 26.02 -35.76 -16.07
N MET A 341 25.26 -34.67 -16.17
CA MET A 341 25.09 -33.94 -17.42
C MET A 341 25.99 -32.72 -17.43
N VAL A 342 26.62 -32.41 -18.57
CA VAL A 342 27.51 -31.25 -18.70
C VAL A 342 27.12 -30.46 -19.95
N ILE A 343 26.76 -29.19 -19.77
CA ILE A 343 26.63 -28.20 -20.83
C ILE A 343 27.96 -27.46 -20.95
N THR A 344 28.52 -27.40 -22.14
CA THR A 344 29.74 -26.62 -22.46
C THR A 344 29.36 -25.51 -23.43
N LEU A 345 29.70 -24.27 -23.08
CA LEU A 345 29.46 -23.09 -23.91
C LEU A 345 30.66 -22.81 -24.83
N LYS A 346 30.46 -21.95 -25.84
CA LYS A 346 31.47 -21.56 -26.84
C LYS A 346 32.67 -20.83 -26.22
N ASP A 347 32.50 -20.19 -25.08
CA ASP A 347 33.56 -19.52 -24.33
C ASP A 347 34.29 -20.45 -23.33
N ASP A 348 34.06 -21.76 -23.45
CA ASP A 348 34.56 -22.83 -22.59
C ASP A 348 34.02 -22.82 -21.15
N THR A 349 32.98 -22.03 -20.86
CA THR A 349 32.20 -22.17 -19.61
C THR A 349 31.50 -23.54 -19.56
N THR A 350 31.58 -24.23 -18.43
CA THR A 350 30.90 -25.53 -18.23
C THR A 350 29.90 -25.48 -17.09
N ILE A 351 28.71 -26.03 -17.31
CA ILE A 351 27.67 -26.20 -16.29
C ILE A 351 27.44 -27.69 -16.12
N SER A 352 27.77 -28.20 -14.94
CA SER A 352 27.67 -29.61 -14.56
C SER A 352 26.48 -29.84 -13.66
N PHE A 353 25.57 -30.72 -14.05
CA PHE A 353 24.42 -31.12 -13.26
C PHE A 353 24.66 -32.48 -12.61
N THR A 354 24.46 -32.57 -11.30
CA THR A 354 24.52 -33.81 -10.54
C THR A 354 23.26 -33.99 -9.71
N SER A 355 22.72 -35.21 -9.71
CA SER A 355 21.67 -35.61 -8.78
C SER A 355 22.29 -36.21 -7.51
N TYR A 356 21.52 -36.15 -6.43
CA TYR A 356 21.79 -36.82 -5.15
C TYR A 356 20.67 -37.81 -4.81
N GLY A 357 19.94 -38.28 -5.83
CA GLY A 357 18.86 -39.26 -5.71
C GLY A 357 17.49 -38.61 -5.65
N SER A 358 17.44 -37.28 -5.78
CA SER A 358 16.20 -36.53 -5.92
C SER A 358 15.65 -36.62 -7.34
N LYS A 359 14.34 -36.83 -7.45
CA LYS A 359 13.58 -36.80 -8.71
C LYS A 359 13.20 -35.39 -9.15
N THR A 360 13.40 -34.41 -8.29
CA THR A 360 12.91 -33.04 -8.49
C THR A 360 14.01 -32.00 -8.41
N ASN A 361 15.12 -32.30 -7.74
CA ASN A 361 16.18 -31.34 -7.46
C ASN A 361 17.52 -31.80 -7.99
N VAL A 362 18.32 -30.85 -8.46
CA VAL A 362 19.67 -31.08 -8.97
C VAL A 362 20.61 -30.01 -8.44
N VAL A 363 21.90 -30.32 -8.46
CA VAL A 363 22.95 -29.34 -8.19
C VAL A 363 23.60 -28.97 -9.52
N ALA A 364 23.61 -27.68 -9.85
CA ALA A 364 24.26 -27.15 -11.03
C ALA A 364 25.55 -26.43 -10.63
N SER A 365 26.71 -26.99 -10.98
CA SER A 365 28.03 -26.41 -10.73
C SER A 365 28.57 -25.76 -12.00
N ILE A 366 28.93 -24.49 -11.92
CA ILE A 366 29.38 -23.66 -13.04
C ILE A 366 30.89 -23.40 -12.90
N VAL A 367 31.62 -23.58 -13.99
CA VAL A 367 33.05 -23.24 -14.08
C VAL A 367 33.26 -22.35 -15.29
N SER A 368 33.68 -21.10 -15.07
CA SER A 368 34.01 -20.15 -16.12
C SER A 368 35.34 -19.47 -15.81
N LYS A 369 36.34 -19.58 -16.71
CA LYS A 369 37.65 -18.90 -16.60
C LYS A 369 38.32 -19.00 -15.21
N GLY A 370 38.18 -20.14 -14.53
CA GLY A 370 38.75 -20.38 -13.20
C GLY A 370 37.91 -19.92 -12.01
N GLN A 371 36.72 -19.36 -12.24
CA GLN A 371 35.71 -19.08 -11.22
C GLN A 371 34.72 -20.24 -11.10
N TYR A 372 34.32 -20.54 -9.86
CA TYR A 372 33.40 -21.63 -9.53
C TYR A 372 32.13 -21.06 -8.88
N GLY A 373 30.97 -21.49 -9.37
CA GLY A 373 29.65 -21.21 -8.79
C GLY A 373 28.84 -22.48 -8.67
N SER A 374 27.84 -22.49 -7.79
CA SER A 374 26.92 -23.63 -7.67
C SER A 374 25.53 -23.17 -7.26
N TYR A 375 24.51 -23.79 -7.84
CA TYR A 375 23.10 -23.58 -7.49
C TYR A 375 22.43 -24.90 -7.13
N HIS A 376 21.56 -24.87 -6.12
CA HIS A 376 20.60 -25.94 -5.90
C HIS A 376 19.31 -25.58 -6.62
N LEU A 377 18.89 -26.44 -7.54
CA LEU A 377 17.82 -26.15 -8.48
C LEU A 377 16.68 -27.13 -8.29
N VAL A 378 15.46 -26.63 -8.30
CA VAL A 378 14.25 -27.43 -8.53
C VAL A 378 14.10 -27.56 -10.05
N CYS A 379 14.55 -28.69 -10.59
CA CYS A 379 14.49 -29.02 -12.01
C CYS A 379 14.23 -30.52 -12.20
N PRO A 380 12.96 -30.95 -12.14
CA PRO A 380 12.58 -32.35 -12.31
C PRO A 380 13.01 -32.93 -13.67
N GLU A 381 13.00 -32.12 -14.72
CA GLU A 381 13.31 -32.55 -16.08
C GLU A 381 14.78 -32.96 -16.23
N ILE A 382 15.70 -32.20 -15.62
CA ILE A 382 17.11 -32.58 -15.58
C ILE A 382 17.31 -33.72 -14.59
N ALA A 383 16.62 -33.72 -13.44
CA ALA A 383 16.73 -34.80 -12.45
C ALA A 383 16.38 -36.18 -13.04
N GLU A 384 15.31 -36.29 -13.83
CA GLU A 384 14.89 -37.52 -14.53
C GLU A 384 15.98 -38.04 -15.47
N ILE A 385 16.59 -37.14 -16.27
CA ILE A 385 17.72 -37.45 -17.15
C ILE A 385 18.91 -38.03 -16.36
N LEU A 386 19.23 -37.45 -15.21
CA LEU A 386 20.36 -37.88 -14.39
C LEU A 386 20.10 -39.23 -13.71
N LEU A 387 18.86 -39.52 -13.34
CA LEU A 387 18.48 -40.81 -12.74
C LEU A 387 18.36 -41.93 -13.79
N GLY A 388 18.23 -41.59 -15.07
CA GLY A 388 18.12 -42.57 -16.16
C GLY A 388 16.77 -43.28 -16.19
N GLU A 389 15.72 -42.62 -15.69
CA GLU A 389 14.32 -43.07 -15.72
C GLU A 389 13.63 -42.75 -17.05
#